data_AF-A0A6B0RZJ9-F1
#
_entry.id   AF-A0A6B0RZJ9-F1
#
_cell.length_a   1.000
_cell.length_b   1.000
_cell.length_c   1.000
_cell.angle_alpha   90.00
_cell.angle_beta   90.00
_cell.angle_gamma   90.00
#
_symmetry.space_group_name_H-M   'P 1'
#
loop_
_entity.id
_entity.type
_entity.pdbx_description
1 polymer ?
#
loop_
_entity_poly.entity_id
_entity_poly.type
_entity_poly.pdbx_seq_one_letter_code
_entity_poly.pdbx_strand_id
1 'polypeptide(L)'
;MDRKSNIKTMHSRVYGFMRLLAQDLLIDAARLSHDFHNHSTIMFNEFGKLEYINATNNCHTNSLHTPEEREKAQQMKDEKYAQNQPYTINATKSCHTNSLHTPQEREKALRMNNEDLSKWILMLLYSWHRPLYLLVKDLQSMKEVSDTILSSAKENMRKIEELQAFIERQFSQVIYPVIRTIFKARIYWSGLASLVSNDEDVRHSAFYKLFMCLYRDSRKLDMYTKILACRITNTC
;
A
#
# COMPACT_ATOMS: atom_id res chain seq x y z
N MET A 1 36.98 37.60 -24.98
CA MET A 1 36.63 36.22 -24.59
C MET A 1 35.99 36.29 -23.21
N ASP A 2 34.69 35.99 -23.02
CA ASP A 2 34.21 35.35 -21.75
C ASP A 2 32.70 35.13 -21.61
N ARG A 3 31.84 35.70 -22.47
CA ARG A 3 30.37 35.52 -22.31
C ARG A 3 29.90 34.06 -22.50
N LYS A 4 30.53 33.32 -23.42
CA LYS A 4 30.21 31.88 -23.67
C LYS A 4 30.71 30.95 -22.57
N SER A 5 31.79 31.31 -21.88
CA SER A 5 32.35 30.55 -20.74
C SER A 5 31.41 30.64 -19.54
N ASN A 6 30.95 31.85 -19.24
CA ASN A 6 30.09 32.12 -18.09
C ASN A 6 28.69 31.46 -18.23
N ILE A 7 28.12 31.43 -19.44
CA ILE A 7 26.84 30.73 -19.73
C ILE A 7 26.98 29.21 -19.55
N LYS A 8 28.07 28.59 -20.03
CA LYS A 8 28.30 27.14 -19.83
C LYS A 8 28.45 26.79 -18.36
N THR A 9 29.12 27.63 -17.58
CA THR A 9 29.31 27.43 -16.13
C THR A 9 28.00 27.62 -15.36
N MET A 10 27.17 28.60 -15.73
CA MET A 10 25.83 28.79 -15.17
C MET A 10 24.90 27.61 -15.51
N HIS A 11 24.88 27.16 -16.76
CA HIS A 11 24.12 25.97 -17.17
C HIS A 11 24.58 24.76 -16.35
N SER A 12 25.88 24.48 -16.29
CA SER A 12 26.41 23.34 -15.52
C SER A 12 26.00 23.38 -14.03
N ARG A 13 26.01 24.57 -13.40
CA ARG A 13 25.57 24.75 -12.00
C ARG A 13 24.06 24.57 -11.83
N VAL A 14 23.24 25.09 -12.73
CA VAL A 14 21.78 24.92 -12.70
C VAL A 14 21.40 23.45 -12.93
N TYR A 15 22.06 22.77 -13.86
CA TYR A 15 21.87 21.33 -14.09
C TYR A 15 22.34 20.50 -12.89
N GLY A 16 23.45 20.87 -12.25
CA GLY A 16 23.93 20.24 -11.02
C GLY A 16 22.95 20.39 -9.85
N PHE A 17 22.41 21.59 -9.65
CA PHE A 17 21.42 21.88 -8.61
C PHE A 17 20.08 21.18 -8.87
N MET A 18 19.58 21.21 -10.10
CA MET A 18 18.37 20.47 -10.51
C MET A 18 18.55 18.95 -10.34
N ARG A 19 19.76 18.43 -10.56
CA ARG A 19 20.08 17.01 -10.36
C ARG A 19 20.11 16.62 -8.88
N LEU A 20 20.65 17.47 -8.00
CA LEU A 20 20.64 17.25 -6.55
C LEU A 20 19.22 17.31 -5.98
N LEU A 21 18.43 18.31 -6.37
CA LEU A 21 17.02 18.40 -5.98
C LEU A 21 16.21 17.19 -6.45
N ALA A 22 16.49 16.66 -7.65
CA ALA A 22 15.83 15.44 -8.13
C ALA A 22 16.21 14.19 -7.31
N GLN A 23 17.43 14.13 -6.76
CA GLN A 23 17.88 13.02 -5.90
C GLN A 23 17.22 13.07 -4.52
N ASP A 24 17.17 14.25 -3.89
CA ASP A 24 16.55 14.41 -2.57
C ASP A 24 15.05 14.07 -2.62
N LEU A 25 14.35 14.54 -3.65
CA LEU A 25 12.92 14.25 -3.82
C LEU A 25 12.62 12.76 -4.08
N LEU A 26 13.57 11.98 -4.61
CA LEU A 26 13.40 10.54 -4.82
C LEU A 26 13.68 9.71 -3.56
N ILE A 27 14.59 10.18 -2.71
CA ILE A 27 14.79 9.62 -1.37
C ILE A 27 13.51 9.80 -0.56
N ASP A 28 12.86 10.97 -0.67
CA ASP A 28 11.55 11.22 -0.07
C ASP A 28 10.48 10.27 -0.60
N ALA A 29 10.45 9.98 -1.91
CA ALA A 29 9.49 9.03 -2.49
C ALA A 29 9.64 7.61 -1.93
N ALA A 30 10.87 7.10 -1.82
CA ALA A 30 11.12 5.76 -1.25
C ALA A 30 10.79 5.69 0.25
N ARG A 31 11.00 6.78 0.98
CA ARG A 31 10.57 6.89 2.39
C ARG A 31 9.05 6.91 2.51
N LEU A 32 8.37 7.72 1.69
CA LEU A 32 6.90 7.79 1.65
C LEU A 32 6.28 6.42 1.36
N SER A 33 6.81 5.68 0.37
CA SER A 33 6.31 4.34 0.04
C SER A 33 6.55 3.34 1.17
N HIS A 34 7.70 3.43 1.84
CA HIS A 34 8.01 2.57 2.97
C HIS A 34 7.07 2.82 4.14
N ASP A 35 6.86 4.08 4.51
CA ASP A 35 5.98 4.43 5.61
C ASP A 35 4.51 4.10 5.29
N PHE A 36 4.09 4.24 4.03
CA PHE A 36 2.77 3.78 3.56
C PHE A 36 2.59 2.26 3.76
N HIS A 37 3.61 1.48 3.44
CA HIS A 37 3.59 0.04 3.70
C HIS A 37 3.56 -0.30 5.20
N ASN A 38 4.31 0.43 6.03
CA ASN A 38 4.32 0.24 7.47
C ASN A 38 2.92 0.48 8.08
N HIS A 39 2.26 1.59 7.75
CA HIS A 39 0.90 1.87 8.20
C HIS A 39 -0.12 0.86 7.65
N SER A 40 0.03 0.42 6.40
CA SER A 40 -0.80 -0.66 5.83
C SER A 40 -0.66 -1.98 6.59
N THR A 41 0.56 -2.29 7.04
CA THR A 41 0.86 -3.46 7.88
C THR A 41 0.24 -3.33 9.27
N ILE A 42 0.30 -2.13 9.87
CA ILE A 42 -0.36 -1.84 11.15
C ILE A 42 -1.87 -2.08 11.03
N MET A 43 -2.51 -1.53 10.00
CA MET A 43 -3.95 -1.71 9.79
C MET A 43 -4.35 -3.19 9.63
N PHE A 44 -3.59 -3.94 8.82
CA PHE A 44 -3.85 -5.37 8.62
C PHE A 44 -3.67 -6.19 9.90
N ASN A 45 -2.58 -5.97 10.63
CA ASN A 45 -2.29 -6.69 11.87
C ASN A 45 -3.29 -6.33 12.98
N GLU A 46 -3.64 -5.05 13.10
CA GLU A 46 -4.59 -4.60 14.11
C GLU A 46 -5.99 -5.19 13.86
N PHE A 47 -6.42 -5.24 12.61
CA PHE A 47 -7.67 -5.92 12.25
C PHE A 47 -7.60 -7.43 12.54
N GLY A 48 -6.48 -8.08 12.25
CA GLY A 48 -6.26 -9.50 12.59
C GLY A 48 -6.23 -9.77 14.10
N LYS A 49 -5.83 -8.81 14.95
CA LYS A 49 -5.96 -8.94 16.41
C LYS A 49 -7.42 -8.90 16.87
N LEU A 50 -8.26 -8.08 16.22
CA LEU A 50 -9.70 -8.04 16.52
C LEU A 50 -10.38 -9.38 16.20
N GLU A 51 -9.92 -10.08 15.15
CA GLU A 51 -10.32 -11.47 14.84
C GLU A 51 -9.99 -12.43 15.98
N TYR A 52 -8.79 -12.29 16.58
CA TYR A 52 -8.38 -13.10 17.74
C TYR A 52 -9.22 -12.80 18.99
N ILE A 53 -9.44 -11.52 19.32
CA ILE A 53 -10.19 -11.10 20.51
C ILE A 53 -11.67 -11.51 20.43
N ASN A 54 -12.32 -11.37 19.27
CA ASN A 54 -13.70 -11.82 19.11
C ASN A 54 -13.82 -13.35 19.18
N ALA A 55 -12.81 -14.08 18.68
CA ALA A 55 -12.77 -15.52 18.79
C ALA A 55 -12.54 -16.00 20.24
N THR A 56 -11.72 -15.30 21.04
CA THR A 56 -11.53 -15.63 22.47
C THR A 56 -12.69 -15.16 23.35
N ASN A 57 -13.36 -14.05 23.04
CA ASN A 57 -14.54 -13.59 23.79
C ASN A 57 -15.77 -14.52 23.60
N ASN A 58 -15.81 -15.28 22.50
CA ASN A 58 -16.78 -16.36 22.30
C ASN A 58 -16.40 -17.67 23.04
N CYS A 59 -15.23 -17.73 23.68
CA CYS A 59 -14.85 -18.80 24.58
C CYS A 59 -14.99 -18.32 26.03
N HIS A 60 -15.93 -18.91 26.78
CA HIS A 60 -16.11 -18.65 28.21
C HIS A 60 -14.90 -19.16 29.03
N THR A 61 -13.79 -18.44 29.08
CA THR A 61 -12.68 -18.78 29.99
C THR A 61 -12.01 -17.51 30.55
N ASN A 62 -12.74 -16.77 31.40
CA ASN A 62 -12.19 -15.69 32.23
C ASN A 62 -11.60 -16.19 33.56
N SER A 63 -11.08 -17.41 33.61
CA SER A 63 -10.32 -17.88 34.77
C SER A 63 -9.34 -18.94 34.34
N LEU A 64 -8.09 -18.76 34.81
CA LEU A 64 -6.92 -19.63 34.71
C LEU A 64 -5.95 -19.24 33.57
N HIS A 65 -4.77 -18.74 33.98
CA HIS A 65 -3.61 -18.56 33.12
C HIS A 65 -2.40 -19.23 33.80
N THR A 66 -2.33 -20.53 33.62
CA THR A 66 -1.13 -21.34 33.81
C THR A 66 -0.17 -21.17 32.61
N PRO A 67 1.14 -21.41 32.76
CA PRO A 67 2.10 -21.39 31.65
C PRO A 67 1.72 -22.31 30.48
N GLU A 68 1.07 -23.43 30.78
CA GLU A 68 0.61 -24.42 29.81
C GLU A 68 -0.56 -23.90 28.93
N GLU A 69 -1.43 -23.06 29.50
CA GLU A 69 -2.51 -22.39 28.75
C GLU A 69 -1.97 -21.30 27.82
N ARG A 70 -0.84 -20.66 28.16
CA ARG A 70 -0.14 -19.71 27.27
C ARG A 70 0.49 -20.41 26.08
N GLU A 71 1.09 -21.58 26.31
CA GLU A 71 1.68 -22.40 25.26
C GLU A 71 0.59 -22.95 24.32
N LYS A 72 -0.54 -23.40 24.86
CA LYS A 72 -1.74 -23.77 24.08
C LYS A 72 -2.31 -22.58 23.28
N ALA A 73 -2.36 -21.38 23.86
CA ALA A 73 -2.80 -20.18 23.16
C ALA A 73 -1.85 -19.78 22.01
N GLN A 74 -0.55 -20.01 22.18
CA GLN A 74 0.46 -19.78 21.15
C GLN A 74 0.39 -20.85 20.05
N GLN A 75 0.15 -22.11 20.40
CA GLN A 75 -0.05 -23.19 19.45
C GLN A 75 -1.34 -23.00 18.64
N MET A 76 -2.43 -22.54 19.26
CA MET A 76 -3.66 -22.13 18.57
C MET A 76 -3.47 -20.91 17.65
N LYS A 77 -2.58 -19.97 18.00
CA LYS A 77 -2.18 -18.87 17.10
C LYS A 77 -1.53 -19.41 15.83
N ASP A 78 -0.61 -20.34 15.96
CA ASP A 78 0.14 -20.90 14.84
C ASP A 78 -0.75 -21.81 13.97
N GLU A 79 -1.66 -22.58 14.58
CA GLU A 79 -2.66 -23.39 13.88
C GLU A 79 -3.73 -22.53 13.16
N LYS A 80 -4.24 -21.47 13.78
CA LYS A 80 -5.18 -20.55 13.10
C LYS A 80 -4.50 -19.72 12.01
N TYR A 81 -3.23 -19.34 12.19
CA TYR A 81 -2.43 -18.72 11.14
C TYR A 81 -2.25 -19.67 9.93
N ALA A 82 -2.07 -20.97 10.18
CA ALA A 82 -2.05 -22.00 9.15
C ALA A 82 -3.43 -22.25 8.51
N GLN A 83 -4.54 -22.21 9.28
CA GLN A 83 -5.91 -22.29 8.74
C GLN A 83 -6.35 -21.03 7.98
N ASN A 84 -5.79 -19.87 8.31
CA ASN A 84 -6.00 -18.62 7.57
C ASN A 84 -5.21 -18.57 6.26
N GLN A 85 -4.29 -19.50 5.96
CA GLN A 85 -3.60 -19.53 4.66
C GLN A 85 -4.57 -19.70 3.47
N PRO A 86 -5.47 -20.71 3.42
CA PRO A 86 -6.50 -20.81 2.38
C PRO A 86 -7.39 -19.56 2.27
N TYR A 87 -7.77 -18.96 3.40
CA TYR A 87 -8.58 -17.73 3.45
C TYR A 87 -7.82 -16.52 2.88
N THR A 88 -6.53 -16.41 3.20
CA THR A 88 -5.60 -15.39 2.66
C THR A 88 -5.36 -15.57 1.16
N ILE A 89 -5.22 -16.82 0.68
CA ILE A 89 -5.06 -17.16 -0.74
C ILE A 89 -6.33 -16.81 -1.54
N ASN A 90 -7.52 -17.01 -0.97
CA ASN A 90 -8.77 -16.62 -1.62
C ASN A 90 -9.01 -15.10 -1.56
N ALA A 91 -8.65 -14.45 -0.47
CA ALA A 91 -8.77 -13.00 -0.34
C ALA A 91 -7.82 -12.27 -1.31
N THR A 92 -6.58 -12.74 -1.51
CA THR A 92 -5.64 -12.17 -2.49
C THR A 92 -6.18 -12.24 -3.93
N LYS A 93 -7.03 -13.21 -4.26
CA LYS A 93 -7.72 -13.32 -5.56
C LYS A 93 -8.90 -12.35 -5.73
N SER A 94 -9.27 -11.60 -4.70
CA SER A 94 -10.38 -10.65 -4.73
C SER A 94 -9.98 -9.16 -4.83
N CYS A 95 -8.69 -8.85 -4.87
CA CYS A 95 -8.24 -7.46 -4.98
C CYS A 95 -8.57 -6.86 -6.35
N HIS A 96 -9.10 -5.63 -6.35
CA HIS A 96 -9.42 -4.87 -7.57
C HIS A 96 -8.19 -4.58 -8.46
N THR A 97 -6.99 -4.75 -7.92
CA THR A 97 -5.68 -4.61 -8.58
C THR A 97 -5.11 -5.94 -9.08
N ASN A 98 -5.87 -7.04 -9.10
CA ASN A 98 -5.34 -8.35 -9.49
C ASN A 98 -4.87 -8.46 -10.93
N SER A 99 -5.45 -7.67 -11.83
CA SER A 99 -4.92 -7.51 -13.20
C SER A 99 -3.50 -6.93 -13.21
N LEU A 100 -3.07 -6.33 -12.10
CA LEU A 100 -1.72 -5.83 -11.86
C LEU A 100 -0.82 -6.84 -11.11
N HIS A 101 -1.17 -8.12 -11.04
CA HIS A 101 -0.35 -9.14 -10.38
C HIS A 101 0.32 -10.07 -11.40
N THR A 102 1.58 -10.43 -11.15
CA THR A 102 2.30 -11.46 -11.95
C THR A 102 3.15 -12.36 -11.06
N PRO A 103 3.36 -13.66 -11.36
CA PRO A 103 4.15 -14.56 -10.50
C PRO A 103 5.66 -14.25 -10.35
N GLN A 104 6.19 -13.23 -11.03
CA GLN A 104 7.62 -12.85 -11.04
C GLN A 104 7.78 -11.33 -10.89
N GLU A 105 7.07 -10.73 -9.93
CA GLU A 105 6.95 -9.26 -9.82
C GLU A 105 8.30 -8.57 -9.68
N ARG A 106 9.22 -9.15 -8.90
CA ARG A 106 10.53 -8.54 -8.65
C ARG A 106 11.42 -8.61 -9.90
N GLU A 107 11.59 -9.78 -10.51
CA GLU A 107 12.41 -9.93 -11.71
C GLU A 107 11.82 -9.14 -12.89
N LYS A 108 10.48 -9.07 -12.98
CA LYS A 108 9.82 -8.26 -14.01
C LYS A 108 10.05 -6.76 -13.76
N ALA A 109 9.87 -6.28 -12.54
CA ALA A 109 10.12 -4.87 -12.20
C ALA A 109 11.58 -4.47 -12.47
N LEU A 110 12.55 -5.33 -12.13
CA LEU A 110 13.96 -5.11 -12.42
C LEU A 110 14.29 -5.04 -13.91
N ARG A 111 13.43 -5.58 -14.79
CA ARG A 111 13.59 -5.53 -16.26
C ARG A 111 12.79 -4.40 -16.92
N MET A 112 11.78 -3.83 -16.26
CA MET A 112 11.01 -2.70 -16.80
C MET A 112 11.89 -1.45 -16.90
N ASN A 113 11.66 -0.62 -17.93
CA ASN A 113 12.21 0.73 -17.94
C ASN A 113 11.52 1.62 -16.88
N ASN A 114 12.07 2.80 -16.60
CA ASN A 114 11.55 3.69 -15.56
C ASN A 114 10.15 4.22 -15.89
N GLU A 115 9.83 4.43 -17.17
CA GLU A 115 8.52 4.90 -17.60
C GLU A 115 7.43 3.88 -17.29
N ASP A 116 7.65 2.62 -17.68
CA ASP A 116 6.72 1.53 -17.41
C ASP A 116 6.60 1.27 -15.92
N LEU A 117 7.72 1.22 -15.17
CA LEU A 117 7.67 1.07 -13.72
C LEU A 117 6.85 2.19 -13.05
N SER A 118 6.96 3.42 -13.54
CA SER A 118 6.17 4.56 -13.05
C SER A 118 4.69 4.44 -13.40
N LYS A 119 4.34 3.86 -14.56
CA LYS A 119 2.94 3.51 -14.88
C LYS A 119 2.36 2.55 -13.84
N TRP A 120 3.11 1.51 -13.47
CA TRP A 120 2.68 0.54 -12.45
C TRP A 120 2.49 1.18 -11.07
N ILE A 121 3.42 2.05 -10.67
CA ILE A 121 3.32 2.84 -9.43
C ILE A 121 2.05 3.69 -9.45
N LEU A 122 1.83 4.51 -10.48
CA LEU A 122 0.64 5.37 -10.58
C LEU A 122 -0.67 4.58 -10.64
N MET A 123 -0.70 3.42 -11.32
CA MET A 123 -1.88 2.56 -11.34
C MET A 123 -2.27 2.09 -9.94
N LEU A 124 -1.30 1.71 -9.10
CA LEU A 124 -1.56 1.36 -7.71
C LEU A 124 -2.03 2.58 -6.90
N LEU A 125 -1.35 3.72 -7.02
CA LEU A 125 -1.68 4.95 -6.29
C LEU A 125 -3.12 5.41 -6.55
N TYR A 126 -3.51 5.55 -7.82
CA TYR A 126 -4.88 5.93 -8.20
C TYR A 126 -5.93 4.94 -7.71
N SER A 127 -5.63 3.64 -7.76
CA SER A 127 -6.59 2.59 -7.38
C SER A 127 -6.94 2.61 -5.89
N TRP A 128 -6.01 3.07 -5.05
CA TRP A 128 -6.14 3.07 -3.59
C TRP A 128 -6.67 4.38 -2.99
N HIS A 129 -6.71 5.47 -3.76
CA HIS A 129 -7.23 6.75 -3.28
C HIS A 129 -8.67 6.66 -2.78
N ARG A 130 -9.58 6.05 -3.57
CA ARG A 130 -11.00 5.93 -3.18
C ARG A 130 -11.20 5.06 -1.93
N PRO A 131 -10.66 3.82 -1.85
CA PRO A 131 -10.79 3.01 -0.64
C PRO A 131 -10.29 3.69 0.63
N LEU A 132 -9.13 4.37 0.58
CA LEU A 132 -8.58 5.08 1.74
C LEU A 132 -9.43 6.30 2.12
N TYR A 133 -9.91 7.06 1.14
CA TYR A 133 -10.83 8.16 1.38
C TYR A 133 -12.09 7.71 2.12
N LEU A 134 -12.74 6.64 1.64
CA LEU A 134 -13.95 6.08 2.26
C LEU A 134 -13.66 5.62 3.69
N LEU A 135 -12.50 4.99 3.93
CA LEU A 135 -12.11 4.55 5.25
C LEU A 135 -11.94 5.72 6.24
N VAL A 136 -11.34 6.82 5.78
CA VAL A 136 -11.07 8.01 6.60
C VAL A 136 -12.32 8.87 6.82
N LYS A 137 -13.23 8.93 5.85
CA LYS A 137 -14.37 9.87 5.88
C LYS A 137 -15.69 9.21 6.24
N ASP A 138 -15.99 8.10 5.59
CA ASP A 138 -17.34 7.51 5.61
C ASP A 138 -17.43 6.32 6.57
N LEU A 139 -16.34 5.59 6.78
CA LEU A 139 -16.29 4.37 7.59
C LEU A 139 -15.62 4.56 8.95
N GLN A 140 -15.22 5.79 9.30
CA GLN A 140 -14.48 6.07 10.54
C GLN A 140 -15.25 5.73 11.83
N SER A 141 -16.58 5.62 11.78
CA SER A 141 -17.44 5.23 12.91
C SER A 141 -17.84 3.76 12.89
N MET A 142 -17.35 2.97 11.94
CA MET A 142 -17.65 1.54 11.85
C MET A 142 -16.93 0.79 12.96
N LYS A 143 -17.58 -0.21 13.56
CA LYS A 143 -16.99 -1.01 14.64
C LYS A 143 -15.71 -1.74 14.23
N GLU A 144 -15.56 -2.03 12.93
CA GLU A 144 -14.40 -2.65 12.31
C GLU A 144 -13.18 -1.71 12.18
N VAL A 145 -13.36 -0.40 12.43
CA VAL A 145 -12.35 0.63 12.26
C VAL A 145 -11.96 1.19 13.64
N SER A 146 -10.93 0.62 14.24
CA SER A 146 -10.38 1.13 15.51
C SER A 146 -9.65 2.46 15.32
N ASP A 147 -9.40 3.19 16.42
CA ASP A 147 -8.63 4.44 16.39
C ASP A 147 -7.24 4.26 15.77
N THR A 148 -6.58 3.12 16.03
CA THR A 148 -5.29 2.76 15.44
C THR A 148 -5.38 2.58 13.93
N ILE A 149 -6.43 1.90 13.44
CA ILE A 149 -6.69 1.72 12.01
C ILE A 149 -6.98 3.08 11.37
N LEU A 150 -7.84 3.90 11.98
CA LEU A 150 -8.20 5.22 11.47
C LEU A 150 -7.00 6.16 11.39
N SER A 151 -6.16 6.18 12.43
CA SER A 151 -4.92 6.98 12.45
C SER A 151 -3.98 6.56 11.32
N SER A 152 -3.76 5.25 11.16
CA SER A 152 -2.92 4.72 10.07
C SER A 152 -3.53 4.98 8.69
N ALA A 153 -4.85 4.94 8.55
CA ALA A 153 -5.53 5.27 7.30
C ALA A 153 -5.37 6.75 6.91
N LYS A 154 -5.45 7.67 7.88
CA LYS A 154 -5.19 9.11 7.66
C LYS A 154 -3.75 9.35 7.20
N GLU A 155 -2.80 8.68 7.84
CA GLU A 155 -1.39 8.75 7.46
C GLU A 155 -1.14 8.16 6.06
N ASN A 156 -1.78 7.03 5.73
CA ASN A 156 -1.71 6.44 4.41
C ASN A 156 -2.30 7.35 3.32
N MET A 157 -3.40 8.05 3.60
CA MET A 157 -4.01 9.00 2.67
C MET A 157 -3.06 10.16 2.37
N ARG A 158 -2.39 10.72 3.37
CA ARG A 158 -1.39 11.80 3.13
C ARG A 158 -0.23 11.32 2.29
N LYS A 159 0.34 10.16 2.66
CA LYS A 159 1.51 9.59 1.99
C LYS A 159 1.23 9.20 0.54
N ILE A 160 0.03 8.68 0.25
CA ILE A 160 -0.35 8.31 -1.12
C ILE A 160 -0.51 9.55 -2.00
N GLU A 161 -1.09 10.63 -1.48
CA GLU A 161 -1.23 11.91 -2.18
C GLU A 161 0.13 12.54 -2.49
N GLU A 162 1.02 12.61 -1.49
CA GLU A 162 2.38 13.15 -1.65
C GLU A 162 3.21 12.34 -2.66
N LEU A 163 3.19 11.01 -2.53
CA LEU A 163 3.92 10.12 -3.44
C LEU A 163 3.35 10.20 -4.87
N GLN A 164 2.03 10.27 -5.03
CA GLN A 164 1.41 10.40 -6.34
C GLN A 164 1.79 11.73 -7.01
N ALA A 165 1.68 12.85 -6.30
CA ALA A 165 2.06 14.15 -6.83
C ALA A 165 3.53 14.18 -7.26
N PHE A 166 4.41 13.53 -6.50
CA PHE A 166 5.81 13.39 -6.85
C PHE A 166 6.01 12.60 -8.16
N ILE A 167 5.43 11.40 -8.26
CA ILE A 167 5.60 10.54 -9.45
C ILE A 167 4.96 11.17 -10.69
N GLU A 168 3.78 11.78 -10.56
CA GLU A 168 3.12 12.53 -11.63
C GLU A 168 3.99 13.67 -12.17
N ARG A 169 4.66 14.42 -11.28
CA ARG A 169 5.55 15.51 -11.67
C ARG A 169 6.75 15.00 -12.47
N GLN A 170 7.36 13.89 -12.06
CA GLN A 170 8.54 13.33 -12.73
C GLN A 170 8.20 12.59 -14.02
N PHE A 171 7.01 11.98 -14.09
CA PHE A 171 6.58 11.10 -15.19
C PHE A 171 5.27 11.57 -15.83
N SER A 172 5.10 12.88 -16.01
CA SER A 172 3.85 13.48 -16.50
C SER A 172 3.35 12.91 -17.83
N GLN A 173 4.26 12.45 -18.70
CA GLN A 173 3.94 11.85 -19.99
C GLN A 173 3.15 10.53 -19.87
N VAL A 174 3.22 9.85 -18.72
CA VAL A 174 2.58 8.54 -18.53
C VAL A 174 1.19 8.62 -17.90
N ILE A 175 0.78 9.80 -17.40
CA ILE A 175 -0.48 10.00 -16.67
C ILE A 175 -1.69 9.61 -17.56
N TYR A 176 -1.77 10.17 -18.77
CA TYR A 176 -2.88 9.87 -19.68
C TYR A 176 -2.96 8.37 -20.07
N PRO A 177 -1.85 7.71 -20.48
CA PRO A 177 -1.83 6.26 -20.67
C PRO A 177 -2.28 5.45 -19.45
N VAL A 178 -1.87 5.85 -18.23
CA VAL A 178 -2.26 5.19 -16.98
C VAL A 178 -3.77 5.28 -16.76
N ILE A 179 -4.35 6.48 -16.80
CA ILE A 179 -5.79 6.69 -16.59
C ILE A 179 -6.61 5.88 -17.59
N ARG A 180 -6.21 5.91 -18.87
CA ARG A 180 -6.86 5.11 -19.92
C ARG A 180 -6.80 3.61 -19.65
N THR A 181 -5.67 3.12 -19.14
CA THR A 181 -5.47 1.71 -18.81
C THR A 181 -6.34 1.29 -17.63
N ILE A 182 -6.35 2.07 -16.54
CA ILE A 182 -7.20 1.84 -15.36
C ILE A 182 -8.67 1.72 -15.78
N PHE A 183 -9.15 2.67 -16.59
CA PHE A 183 -10.53 2.68 -17.06
C PHE A 183 -10.87 1.42 -17.88
N LYS A 184 -10.03 1.09 -18.87
CA LYS A 184 -10.27 -0.07 -19.75
C LYS A 184 -10.20 -1.41 -19.01
N ALA A 185 -9.22 -1.55 -18.11
CA ALA A 185 -9.01 -2.77 -17.34
C ALA A 185 -9.89 -2.85 -16.09
N ARG A 186 -10.76 -1.85 -15.86
CA ARG A 186 -11.68 -1.75 -14.71
C ARG A 186 -10.98 -1.90 -13.36
N ILE A 187 -9.82 -1.25 -13.22
CA ILE A 187 -9.01 -1.25 -11.99
C ILE A 187 -9.57 -0.20 -11.03
N TYR A 188 -10.80 -0.41 -10.58
CA TYR A 188 -11.45 0.44 -9.60
C TYR A 188 -12.06 -0.40 -8.50
N TRP A 189 -11.98 0.11 -7.28
CA TRP A 189 -12.58 -0.55 -6.14
C TRP A 189 -14.09 -0.31 -6.09
N SER A 190 -14.86 -1.37 -5.88
CA SER A 190 -16.33 -1.36 -5.89
C SER A 190 -16.96 -2.08 -4.67
N GLY A 191 -16.19 -2.27 -3.60
CA GLY A 191 -16.58 -3.08 -2.43
C GLY A 191 -17.44 -2.38 -1.36
N LEU A 192 -17.96 -1.16 -1.61
CA LEU A 192 -18.62 -0.37 -0.56
C LEU A 192 -19.84 -1.06 0.02
N ALA A 193 -20.69 -1.64 -0.84
CA ALA A 193 -21.90 -2.33 -0.41
C ALA A 193 -21.60 -3.45 0.61
N SER A 194 -20.49 -4.17 0.43
CA SER A 194 -20.07 -5.21 1.38
C SER A 194 -19.53 -4.61 2.68
N LEU A 195 -18.82 -3.48 2.64
CA LEU A 195 -18.31 -2.80 3.84
C LEU A 195 -19.43 -2.21 4.72
N VAL A 196 -20.58 -1.86 4.15
CA VAL A 196 -21.73 -1.30 4.90
C VAL A 196 -22.88 -2.30 5.05
N SER A 197 -22.65 -3.57 4.75
CA SER A 197 -23.64 -4.63 4.92
C SER A 197 -24.13 -4.69 6.38
N ASN A 198 -25.42 -4.97 6.58
CA ASN A 198 -25.95 -5.26 7.93
C ASN A 198 -25.48 -6.63 8.44
N ASP A 199 -25.22 -7.58 7.52
CA ASP A 199 -24.63 -8.88 7.82
C ASP A 199 -23.17 -8.71 8.28
N GLU A 200 -22.89 -9.14 9.51
CA GLU A 200 -21.59 -8.99 10.15
C GLU A 200 -20.50 -9.82 9.50
N ASP A 201 -20.78 -11.05 9.08
CA ASP A 201 -19.78 -11.92 8.46
C ASP A 201 -19.38 -11.40 7.08
N VAL A 202 -20.37 -10.93 6.31
CA VAL A 202 -20.14 -10.27 5.01
C VAL A 202 -19.28 -9.02 5.20
N ARG A 203 -19.65 -8.18 6.18
CA ARG A 203 -18.93 -6.94 6.48
C ARG A 203 -17.51 -7.19 6.94
N HIS A 204 -17.33 -8.10 7.89
CA HIS A 204 -16.02 -8.49 8.41
C HIS A 204 -15.12 -9.07 7.30
N SER A 205 -15.65 -9.97 6.47
CA SER A 205 -14.92 -10.50 5.31
C SER A 205 -14.51 -9.40 4.32
N ALA A 206 -15.35 -8.39 4.12
CA ALA A 206 -15.06 -7.27 3.24
C ALA A 206 -13.92 -6.38 3.78
N PHE A 207 -13.92 -6.07 5.08
CA PHE A 207 -12.81 -5.35 5.73
C PHE A 207 -11.51 -6.15 5.70
N TYR A 208 -11.56 -7.45 5.99
CA TYR A 208 -10.39 -8.33 5.89
C TYR A 208 -9.77 -8.28 4.49
N LYS A 209 -10.59 -8.46 3.44
CA LYS A 209 -10.14 -8.38 2.04
C LYS A 209 -9.55 -7.01 1.73
N LEU A 210 -10.18 -5.93 2.17
CA LEU A 210 -9.68 -4.57 1.97
C LEU A 210 -8.27 -4.40 2.56
N PHE A 211 -8.07 -4.74 3.83
CA PHE A 211 -6.78 -4.55 4.51
C PHE A 211 -5.70 -5.47 3.98
N MET A 212 -6.03 -6.73 3.69
CA MET A 212 -5.09 -7.66 3.08
C MET A 212 -4.64 -7.17 1.70
N CYS A 213 -5.58 -6.68 0.86
CA CYS A 213 -5.23 -6.13 -0.44
C CYS A 213 -4.34 -4.89 -0.31
N LEU A 214 -4.62 -4.01 0.65
CA LEU A 214 -3.82 -2.81 0.93
C LEU A 214 -2.41 -3.18 1.38
N TYR A 215 -2.28 -4.14 2.30
CA TYR A 215 -1.00 -4.67 2.76
C TYR A 215 -0.18 -5.23 1.58
N ARG A 216 -0.81 -6.05 0.73
CA ARG A 216 -0.14 -6.65 -0.43
C ARG A 216 0.32 -5.59 -1.44
N ASP A 217 -0.56 -4.67 -1.80
CA ASP A 217 -0.29 -3.68 -2.84
C ASP A 217 0.68 -2.59 -2.37
N SER A 218 0.62 -2.20 -1.09
CA SER A 218 1.59 -1.27 -0.49
C SER A 218 3.01 -1.84 -0.49
N ARG A 219 3.17 -3.15 -0.24
CA ARG A 219 4.47 -3.83 -0.37
C ARG A 219 5.02 -3.74 -1.79
N LYS A 220 4.16 -3.92 -2.80
CA LYS A 220 4.56 -3.81 -4.21
C LYS A 220 4.94 -2.38 -4.57
N LEU A 221 4.13 -1.41 -4.15
CA LEU A 221 4.39 0.01 -4.34
C LEU A 221 5.74 0.41 -3.74
N ASP A 222 6.04 -0.05 -2.52
CA ASP A 222 7.34 0.17 -1.87
C ASP A 222 8.50 -0.43 -2.67
N MET A 223 8.37 -1.69 -3.10
CA MET A 223 9.38 -2.35 -3.92
C MET A 223 9.63 -1.61 -5.24
N TYR A 224 8.58 -1.22 -5.96
CA TYR A 224 8.70 -0.52 -7.24
C TYR A 224 9.32 0.86 -7.05
N THR A 225 8.91 1.60 -6.02
CA THR A 225 9.43 2.94 -5.73
C THR A 225 10.91 2.88 -5.34
N LYS A 226 11.33 1.88 -4.55
CA LYS A 226 12.75 1.65 -4.22
C LYS A 226 13.60 1.29 -5.44
N ILE A 227 13.10 0.44 -6.34
CA ILE A 227 13.78 0.14 -7.61
C ILE A 227 13.94 1.41 -8.45
N LEU A 228 12.88 2.22 -8.55
CA LEU A 228 12.89 3.46 -9.31
C LEU A 228 13.88 4.47 -8.72
N ALA A 229 13.84 4.67 -7.39
CA ALA A 229 14.74 5.55 -6.67
C ALA A 229 16.19 5.15 -6.90
N CYS A 230 16.56 3.89 -6.64
CA CYS A 230 17.94 3.43 -6.82
C CYS A 230 18.45 3.64 -8.25
N ARG A 231 17.62 3.41 -9.28
CA ARG A 231 18.05 3.61 -10.68
C ARG A 231 18.34 5.06 -11.02
N ILE A 232 17.63 6.00 -10.42
CA ILE A 232 17.79 7.43 -10.74
C ILE A 232 18.88 8.05 -9.86
N THR A 233 18.98 7.67 -8.59
CA THR A 233 19.99 8.17 -7.66
C THR A 233 21.34 7.46 -7.82
N ASN A 234 21.35 6.24 -8.38
CA ASN A 234 22.48 5.29 -8.34
C ASN A 234 22.89 4.90 -6.91
N THR A 235 21.94 4.93 -5.97
CA THR A 235 22.13 4.47 -4.58
C THR A 235 21.16 3.34 -4.25
N CYS A 236 21.72 2.13 -4.17
CA CYS A 236 21.15 0.90 -3.64
C CYS A 236 22.05 0.50 -2.46
#